data_AF-A0A2U1P312-F1
#
_entry.id   AF-A0A2U1P312-F1
#
_cell.length_a   1.000
_cell.length_b   1.000
_cell.length_c   1.000
_cell.angle_alpha   90.00
_cell.angle_beta   90.00
_cell.angle_gamma   90.00
#
_symmetry.space_group_name_H-M   'P 1'
#
loop_
_entity.id
_entity.type
_entity.pdbx_description
1 polymer ?
#
loop_
_entity_poly.entity_id
_entity_poly.type
_entity_poly.pdbx_seq_one_letter_code
_entity_poly.pdbx_strand_id
1 'polypeptide(L)'
;MTSLRVVRSTYEACHTVRSILQGFRVMVEDRDLSMDSSFREELRKIMSQGGKIIPKNKVIKLPKVFIGGRYIGDAEDLQLLNETGELKKLVEGLPIMSGGVCEACGDFRFIICMACNGSRRCYKEEHGFRLCMYCNKNGLTRCDTCCTLKS
;
A
#
# COMPACT_ATOMS: atom_id res chain seq x y z
N MET A 1 0.82 -4.86 -0.01
CA MET A 1 1.77 -5.66 -0.81
C MET A 1 3.13 -5.73 -0.12
N THR A 2 4.02 -6.63 -0.53
CA THR A 2 5.45 -6.56 -0.20
C THR A 2 6.26 -6.81 -1.46
N SER A 3 7.06 -5.85 -1.90
CA SER A 3 7.98 -6.00 -3.05
C SER A 3 9.23 -6.84 -2.74
N LEU A 4 9.53 -7.05 -1.44
CA LEU A 4 10.59 -7.94 -1.00
C LEU A 4 10.24 -9.40 -1.29
N ARG A 5 10.96 -10.02 -2.23
CA ARG A 5 10.84 -11.43 -2.64
C ARG A 5 11.28 -12.45 -1.57
N VAL A 6 11.57 -11.99 -0.36
CA VAL A 6 12.18 -12.78 0.73
C VAL A 6 11.25 -13.91 1.18
N VAL A 7 9.93 -13.72 1.10
CA VAL A 7 8.93 -14.77 1.39
C VAL A 7 8.13 -15.05 0.12
N ARG A 8 8.58 -16.05 -0.65
CA ARG A 8 8.04 -16.39 -1.97
C ARG A 8 6.52 -16.54 -1.98
N SER A 9 5.96 -17.24 -0.99
CA SER A 9 4.50 -17.44 -0.88
C SER A 9 3.73 -16.13 -0.69
N THR A 10 4.27 -15.18 0.10
CA THR A 10 3.63 -13.87 0.29
C THR A 10 3.70 -13.03 -0.98
N TYR A 11 4.82 -13.09 -1.69
CA TYR A 11 5.00 -12.42 -2.97
C TYR A 11 4.00 -12.96 -4.02
N GLU A 12 3.92 -14.28 -4.17
CA GLU A 12 2.99 -14.94 -5.10
C GLU A 12 1.53 -14.60 -4.76
N ALA A 13 1.14 -14.68 -3.49
CA ALA A 13 -0.21 -14.32 -3.05
C ALA A 13 -0.54 -12.84 -3.35
N CYS A 14 0.39 -11.92 -3.09
CA CYS A 14 0.22 -10.51 -3.43
C CYS A 14 0.10 -10.28 -4.94
N HIS A 15 0.94 -10.97 -5.73
CA HIS A 15 0.93 -10.88 -7.18
C HIS A 15 -0.39 -11.38 -7.76
N THR A 16 -0.90 -12.52 -7.27
CA THR A 16 -2.19 -13.06 -7.71
C THR A 16 -3.34 -12.09 -7.47
N VAL A 17 -3.43 -11.52 -6.25
CA VAL A 17 -4.43 -10.48 -5.95
C VAL A 17 -4.30 -9.28 -6.88
N ARG A 18 -3.07 -8.83 -7.14
CA ARG A 18 -2.81 -7.71 -8.06
C ARG A 18 -3.34 -8.02 -9.46
N SER A 19 -3.01 -9.20 -10.00
CA SER A 19 -3.46 -9.63 -11.33
C SER A 19 -4.98 -9.71 -11.44
N ILE A 20 -5.65 -10.23 -10.42
CA ILE A 20 -7.12 -10.29 -10.37
C ILE A 20 -7.70 -8.88 -10.46
N LEU A 21 -7.29 -7.97 -9.57
CA LEU A 21 -7.82 -6.60 -9.53
C LEU A 21 -7.51 -5.81 -10.81
N GLN A 22 -6.33 -6.02 -11.41
CA GLN A 22 -5.96 -5.43 -12.69
C GLN A 22 -6.88 -5.89 -13.84
N GLY A 23 -7.38 -7.14 -13.80
CA GLY A 23 -8.36 -7.66 -14.75
C GLY A 23 -9.67 -6.85 -14.78
N PHE A 24 -10.07 -6.28 -13.64
CA PHE A 24 -11.26 -5.41 -13.53
C PHE A 24 -10.98 -3.95 -13.88
N ARG A 25 -9.72 -3.58 -14.13
CA ARG A 25 -9.27 -2.20 -14.43
C ARG A 25 -9.69 -1.17 -13.37
N VAL A 26 -9.92 -1.60 -12.14
CA VAL A 26 -10.22 -0.67 -11.04
C VAL A 26 -8.95 0.01 -10.55
N MET A 27 -9.10 1.21 -9.98
CA MET A 27 -8.01 1.88 -9.30
C MET A 27 -7.57 1.06 -8.08
N VAL A 28 -6.30 0.63 -8.07
CA VAL A 28 -5.69 -0.11 -6.94
C VAL A 28 -4.60 0.74 -6.30
N GLU A 29 -4.69 0.89 -4.98
CA GLU A 29 -3.65 1.47 -4.14
C GLU A 29 -2.84 0.36 -3.46
N ASP A 30 -1.57 0.22 -3.82
CA ASP A 30 -0.67 -0.69 -3.11
C ASP A 30 -0.06 -0.03 -1.89
N ARG A 31 -0.44 -0.53 -0.72
CA ARG A 31 0.25 -0.22 0.54
C ARG A 31 1.36 -1.22 0.78
N ASP A 32 2.55 -0.90 0.28
CA ASP A 32 3.73 -1.74 0.49
C ASP A 32 4.30 -1.54 1.90
N LEU A 33 4.21 -2.58 2.74
CA LEU A 33 4.66 -2.51 4.13
C LEU A 33 6.18 -2.39 4.30
N SER A 34 6.94 -2.71 3.25
CA SER A 34 8.40 -2.50 3.22
C SER A 34 8.76 -1.04 2.89
N MET A 35 7.94 -0.39 2.05
CA MET A 35 8.11 1.00 1.65
C MET A 35 7.78 1.98 2.77
N ASP A 36 6.73 1.71 3.54
CA ASP A 36 6.38 2.52 4.71
C ASP A 36 5.89 1.64 5.87
N SER A 37 6.57 1.76 7.03
CA SER A 37 6.16 1.05 8.24
C SER A 37 4.87 1.58 8.84
N SER A 38 4.46 2.81 8.52
CA SER A 38 3.20 3.39 8.98
C SER A 38 2.00 2.52 8.54
N PHE A 39 2.05 1.97 7.32
CA PHE A 39 1.02 1.05 6.81
C PHE A 39 0.89 -0.22 7.65
N ARG A 40 1.99 -0.71 8.24
CA ARG A 40 1.93 -1.90 9.10
C ARG A 40 1.23 -1.60 10.42
N GLU A 41 1.39 -0.38 10.93
CA GLU A 41 0.70 0.06 12.15
C GLU A 41 -0.78 0.33 11.88
N GLU A 42 -1.09 1.01 10.79
CA GLU A 42 -2.45 1.22 10.30
C GLU A 42 -3.19 -0.11 10.09
N LEU A 43 -2.57 -1.06 9.36
CA LEU A 43 -3.15 -2.38 9.15
C LEU A 43 -3.46 -3.09 10.48
N ARG A 44 -2.54 -3.04 11.45
CA ARG A 44 -2.79 -3.62 12.78
C ARG A 44 -3.98 -2.97 13.48
N LYS A 45 -4.11 -1.64 13.40
CA LYS A 45 -5.23 -0.91 13.98
C LYS A 45 -6.55 -1.37 13.36
N ILE A 46 -6.63 -1.39 12.02
CA ILE A 46 -7.84 -1.83 11.30
C ILE A 46 -8.19 -3.28 11.67
N MET A 47 -7.21 -4.19 11.66
CA MET A 47 -7.44 -5.59 12.01
C MET A 47 -7.80 -5.84 13.48
N SER A 48 -7.63 -4.84 14.36
CA SER A 48 -8.01 -4.91 15.77
C SER A 48 -9.41 -4.35 16.06
N GLN A 49 -10.11 -3.76 15.06
CA GLN A 49 -11.41 -3.09 15.23
C GLN A 49 -12.59 -4.03 15.56
N GLY A 50 -12.36 -5.34 15.73
CA GLY A 50 -13.36 -6.33 16.13
C GLY A 50 -13.18 -6.90 17.55
N GLY A 51 -12.58 -6.14 18.47
CA GLY A 51 -12.34 -6.56 19.87
C GLY A 51 -11.14 -7.51 20.07
N LYS A 52 -10.50 -7.94 18.99
CA LYS A 52 -9.31 -8.82 19.02
C LYS A 52 -8.04 -8.01 18.83
N ILE A 53 -7.39 -7.65 19.93
CA ILE A 53 -6.09 -6.95 19.88
C ILE A 53 -5.04 -7.87 19.25
N ILE A 54 -4.41 -7.43 18.16
CA ILE A 54 -3.29 -8.14 17.54
C ILE A 54 -1.98 -7.71 18.22
N PRO A 55 -1.24 -8.63 18.87
CA PRO A 55 0.05 -8.31 19.49
C PRO A 55 1.03 -7.70 18.48
N LYS A 56 1.87 -6.76 18.91
CA LYS A 56 2.86 -6.10 18.04
C LYS A 56 3.80 -7.10 17.35
N ASN A 57 4.17 -8.18 18.03
CA ASN A 57 5.04 -9.23 17.53
C ASN A 57 4.34 -10.25 16.61
N LYS A 58 3.00 -10.23 16.50
CA LYS A 58 2.29 -11.14 15.61
C LYS A 58 2.50 -10.75 14.16
N VAL A 59 2.88 -11.73 13.34
CA VAL A 59 2.97 -11.59 11.89
C VAL A 59 1.57 -11.62 11.30
N ILE A 60 1.21 -10.57 10.55
CA ILE A 60 -0.01 -10.53 9.76
C ILE A 60 0.31 -11.17 8.40
N LYS A 61 -0.43 -12.22 8.03
CA LYS A 61 -0.34 -12.80 6.69
C LYS A 61 -0.84 -11.80 5.66
N LEU A 62 -0.17 -11.72 4.53
CA LEU A 62 -0.50 -10.80 3.43
C LEU A 62 -0.79 -11.62 2.16
N PRO A 63 -1.58 -11.07 1.23
CA PRO A 63 -2.18 -9.72 1.21
C PRO A 63 -3.39 -9.56 2.16
N LYS A 64 -3.77 -8.30 2.40
CA LYS A 64 -5.03 -7.91 3.03
C LYS A 64 -5.71 -6.90 2.12
N VAL A 65 -6.90 -7.24 1.64
CA VAL A 65 -7.60 -6.50 0.58
C VAL A 65 -8.79 -5.77 1.16
N PHE A 66 -8.91 -4.51 0.75
CA PHE A 66 -9.99 -3.62 1.15
C PHE A 66 -10.63 -3.03 -0.10
N ILE A 67 -11.95 -3.02 -0.15
CA ILE A 67 -12.73 -2.41 -1.23
C ILE A 67 -13.70 -1.42 -0.61
N GLY A 68 -13.71 -0.16 -1.08
CA GLY A 68 -14.55 0.90 -0.51
C GLY A 68 -14.33 1.11 1.00
N GLY A 69 -13.11 0.89 1.50
CA GLY A 69 -12.77 1.00 2.92
C GLY A 69 -13.16 -0.20 3.78
N ARG A 70 -13.77 -1.25 3.22
CA ARG A 70 -14.18 -2.46 3.96
C ARG A 70 -13.20 -3.60 3.70
N TYR A 71 -12.86 -4.36 4.75
CA TYR A 71 -12.03 -5.55 4.61
C TYR A 71 -12.81 -6.65 3.86
N ILE A 72 -12.22 -7.16 2.78
CA ILE A 72 -12.82 -8.19 1.94
C ILE A 72 -12.21 -9.56 2.20
N GLY A 73 -10.88 -9.62 2.41
CA GLY A 73 -10.21 -10.90 2.60
C GLY A 73 -8.72 -10.87 2.32
N ASP A 74 -8.14 -12.07 2.27
CA ASP A 74 -6.79 -12.33 1.73
C ASP A 74 -6.82 -12.89 0.30
N ALA A 75 -5.75 -13.56 -0.12
CA ALA A 75 -5.60 -13.98 -1.51
C ALA A 75 -6.60 -15.08 -1.87
N GLU A 76 -6.79 -16.04 -0.97
CA GLU A 76 -7.71 -17.16 -1.11
C GLU A 76 -9.16 -16.67 -1.18
N ASP A 77 -9.54 -15.74 -0.31
CA ASP A 77 -10.86 -15.10 -0.33
C ASP A 77 -11.12 -14.40 -1.68
N LEU A 78 -10.14 -13.63 -2.19
CA LEU A 78 -10.29 -12.90 -3.45
C LEU A 78 -10.34 -13.83 -4.66
N GLN A 79 -9.61 -14.94 -4.64
CA GLN A 79 -9.69 -15.96 -5.69
C GLN A 79 -11.10 -16.55 -5.75
N LEU A 80 -11.65 -16.97 -4.60
CA LEU A 80 -13.00 -17.53 -4.54
C LEU A 80 -14.05 -16.52 -5.02
N LEU A 81 -13.96 -15.27 -4.59
CA LEU A 81 -14.86 -14.21 -5.04
C LEU A 81 -14.74 -13.95 -6.55
N ASN A 82 -13.54 -14.07 -7.12
CA ASN A 82 -13.31 -13.93 -8.55
C ASN A 82 -13.92 -15.10 -9.33
N GLU A 83 -13.71 -16.33 -8.89
CA GLU A 83 -14.22 -17.55 -9.53
C GLU A 83 -15.75 -17.63 -9.50
N THR A 84 -16.37 -17.19 -8.39
CA THR A 84 -17.83 -17.15 -8.23
C THR A 84 -18.49 -15.95 -8.93
N GLY A 85 -17.70 -15.00 -9.43
CA GLY A 85 -18.18 -13.76 -10.05
C GLY A 85 -18.69 -12.69 -9.07
N GLU A 86 -18.71 -12.97 -7.76
CA GLU A 86 -19.12 -12.01 -6.72
C GLU A 86 -18.18 -10.80 -6.64
N LEU A 87 -16.89 -11.00 -6.95
CA LEU A 87 -15.93 -9.90 -6.98
C LEU A 87 -16.33 -8.80 -7.96
N LYS A 88 -16.93 -9.17 -9.10
CA LYS A 88 -17.41 -8.21 -10.11
C LYS A 88 -18.44 -7.24 -9.52
N LYS A 89 -19.32 -7.73 -8.66
CA LYS A 89 -20.34 -6.92 -7.99
C LYS A 89 -19.72 -6.00 -6.94
N LEU A 90 -18.71 -6.48 -6.22
CA LEU A 90 -18.00 -5.67 -5.21
C LEU A 90 -17.21 -4.51 -5.81
N VAL A 91 -16.72 -4.68 -7.04
CA VAL A 91 -15.94 -3.65 -7.74
C VAL A 91 -16.78 -2.76 -8.66
N GLU A 92 -18.08 -3.06 -8.78
CA GLU A 92 -19.00 -2.28 -9.61
C GLU A 92 -19.13 -0.84 -9.09
N GLY A 93 -19.05 0.13 -10.00
CA GLY A 93 -19.11 1.56 -9.65
C GLY A 93 -17.83 2.15 -9.05
N LEU A 94 -16.76 1.35 -8.87
CA LEU A 94 -15.47 1.90 -8.48
C LEU A 94 -14.82 2.70 -9.62
N PRO A 95 -13.98 3.70 -9.30
CA PRO A 95 -13.21 4.41 -10.31
C PRO A 95 -12.36 3.45 -11.13
N ILE A 96 -12.51 3.52 -12.45
CA ILE A 96 -11.69 2.79 -13.41
C ILE A 96 -10.35 3.51 -13.52
N MET A 97 -9.27 2.75 -13.53
CA MET A 97 -7.93 3.26 -13.79
C MET A 97 -7.87 3.76 -15.24
N SER A 98 -7.71 5.07 -15.43
CA SER A 98 -7.27 5.64 -16.70
C SER A 98 -5.93 5.00 -17.05
N GLY A 99 -5.84 4.35 -18.20
CA GLY A 99 -4.65 3.59 -18.58
C GLY A 99 -3.36 4.41 -18.55
N GLY A 100 -2.23 3.73 -18.34
CA GLY A 100 -0.90 4.32 -18.27
C GLY A 100 -0.26 4.19 -16.89
N VAL A 101 1.06 4.24 -16.84
CA VAL A 101 1.82 4.34 -15.59
C VAL A 101 1.95 5.80 -15.20
N CYS A 102 1.93 6.12 -13.90
CA CYS A 102 2.19 7.48 -13.44
C CYS A 102 3.60 7.92 -13.85
N GLU A 103 3.73 8.92 -14.72
CA GLU A 103 5.02 9.40 -15.22
C GLU A 103 5.94 9.91 -14.10
N ALA A 104 5.36 10.42 -13.02
CA ALA A 104 6.12 10.96 -11.89
C ALA A 104 6.72 9.89 -10.96
N CYS A 105 6.03 8.74 -10.78
CA CYS A 105 6.47 7.72 -9.83
C CYS A 105 6.54 6.30 -10.38
N GLY A 106 6.27 6.06 -11.67
CA GLY A 106 6.26 4.73 -12.28
C GLY A 106 5.33 3.74 -11.56
N ASP A 107 4.20 4.22 -11.05
CA ASP A 107 3.23 3.49 -10.22
C ASP A 107 3.75 2.96 -8.86
N PHE A 108 4.93 3.39 -8.41
CA PHE A 108 5.43 3.06 -7.07
C PHE A 108 4.71 3.82 -5.95
N ARG A 109 3.86 4.81 -6.29
CA ARG A 109 3.10 5.69 -5.36
C ARG A 109 3.96 6.56 -4.44
N PHE A 110 5.28 6.45 -4.53
CA PHE A 110 6.27 7.20 -3.77
C PHE A 110 7.31 7.82 -4.71
N ILE A 111 7.84 8.98 -4.32
CA ILE A 111 8.94 9.68 -4.98
C ILE A 111 10.02 10.04 -3.95
N ILE A 112 11.22 10.36 -4.41
CA ILE A 112 12.32 10.81 -3.54
C ILE A 112 11.93 12.17 -2.91
N CYS A 113 12.15 12.32 -1.61
CA CYS A 113 11.88 13.56 -0.92
C CYS A 113 12.82 14.67 -1.40
N MET A 114 12.26 15.72 -2.00
CA MET A 114 13.02 16.87 -2.50
C MET A 114 13.62 17.73 -1.39
N ALA A 115 13.03 17.72 -0.19
CA ALA A 115 13.54 18.50 0.95
C ALA A 115 14.83 17.94 1.56
N CYS A 116 15.09 16.64 1.40
CA CYS A 116 16.30 15.98 1.94
C CYS A 116 17.07 15.15 0.91
N ASN A 117 16.64 15.17 -0.36
CA ASN A 117 17.17 14.36 -1.45
C ASN A 117 17.29 12.87 -1.08
N GLY A 118 16.29 12.34 -0.37
CA GLY A 118 16.27 10.94 0.09
C GLY A 118 17.20 10.61 1.26
N SER A 119 18.10 11.52 1.67
CA SER A 119 19.07 11.26 2.75
C SER A 119 18.45 11.18 4.14
N ARG A 120 17.21 11.67 4.28
CA ARG A 120 16.51 11.90 5.56
C ARG A 120 17.23 12.88 6.49
N ARG A 121 18.28 13.57 6.05
CA ARG A 121 19.03 14.56 6.82
C ARG A 121 18.96 15.92 6.12
N CYS A 122 18.54 16.93 6.86
CA CYS A 122 18.54 18.33 6.42
C CYS A 122 19.52 19.10 7.30
N TYR A 123 20.40 19.89 6.71
CA TYR A 123 21.29 20.77 7.47
C TYR A 123 20.62 22.12 7.68
N LYS A 124 20.69 22.65 8.91
CA LYS A 124 20.33 24.04 9.23
C LYS A 124 21.53 24.67 9.93
N GLU A 125 22.02 25.81 9.42
CA GLU A 125 23.26 26.46 9.89
C GLU A 125 23.28 26.64 11.42
N GLU A 126 22.17 27.06 12.02
CA GLU A 126 22.07 27.32 13.47
C GLU A 126 21.92 26.05 14.32
N HIS A 127 21.67 24.89 13.71
CA HIS A 127 21.20 23.70 14.42
C HIS A 127 21.81 22.37 13.95
N GLY A 128 22.76 22.41 13.01
CA GLY A 128 23.37 21.22 12.43
C GLY A 128 22.39 20.34 11.65
N PHE A 129 22.71 19.05 11.56
CA PHE A 129 21.86 18.07 10.86
C PHE A 129 20.64 17.69 11.71
N ARG A 130 19.46 17.79 11.10
CA ARG A 130 18.20 17.29 11.66
C ARG A 130 17.55 16.27 10.73
N LEU A 131 16.68 15.43 11.28
CA LEU A 131 15.87 14.53 10.48
C LEU A 131 14.86 15.32 9.63
N CYS A 132 14.67 14.89 8.39
CA CYS A 132 13.62 15.43 7.54
C CYS A 132 12.23 15.06 8.10
N MET A 133 11.35 16.06 8.19
CA MET A 133 9.98 15.91 8.72
C MET A 133 8.93 15.69 7.62
N TYR A 134 9.33 15.78 6.35
CA TYR A 134 8.42 15.69 5.20
C TYR A 134 8.36 14.29 4.59
N CYS A 135 9.28 13.39 4.95
CA CYS A 135 9.41 12.08 4.32
C CYS A 135 9.33 10.93 5.33
N ASN A 136 9.02 9.75 4.81
CA ASN A 136 9.05 8.53 5.61
C ASN A 136 10.49 8.10 5.94
N LYS A 137 10.62 6.92 6.56
CA LYS A 137 11.92 6.44 7.03
C LYS A 137 12.97 6.19 5.97
N ASN A 138 12.53 6.03 4.72
CA ASN A 138 13.35 5.72 3.56
C ASN A 138 13.65 7.00 2.74
N GLY A 139 13.30 8.18 3.22
CA GLY A 139 13.52 9.42 2.47
C GLY A 139 12.52 9.63 1.33
N LEU A 140 11.34 9.00 1.40
CA LEU A 140 10.32 9.04 0.34
C LEU A 140 9.08 9.83 0.77
N THR A 141 8.43 10.49 -0.18
CA THR A 141 7.12 11.12 -0.04
C THR A 141 6.10 10.46 -0.94
N ARG A 142 4.80 10.59 -0.63
CA ARG A 142 3.75 10.10 -1.54
C ARG A 142 3.80 10.89 -2.85
N CYS A 143 3.44 10.23 -3.95
CA CYS A 143 3.38 10.88 -5.26
C CYS A 143 2.12 11.74 -5.37
N ASP A 144 2.28 13.05 -5.36
CA ASP A 144 1.15 14.00 -5.42
C ASP A 144 0.35 13.93 -6.74
N THR A 145 0.96 13.42 -7.81
CA THR A 145 0.31 13.25 -9.11
C THR A 145 -0.73 12.14 -9.12
N CYS A 146 -0.51 11.05 -8.36
CA CYS A 146 -1.36 9.85 -8.44
C CYS A 146 -1.87 9.32 -7.10
N CYS A 147 -1.47 9.93 -5.98
CA CYS A 147 -2.05 9.68 -4.67
C CYS A 147 -3.03 10.80 -4.32
N THR A 148 -4.27 10.69 -4.81
CA THR A 148 -5.33 11.69 -4.59
C THR A 148 -6.00 11.60 -3.21
N LEU A 149 -5.65 10.61 -2.38
CA LEU A 149 -6.09 10.54 -0.99
C LEU A 149 -5.16 11.38 -0.12
N LYS A 150 -5.50 12.66 0.05
CA LYS A 150 -5.02 13.45 1.20
C LYS A 150 -5.64 12.84 2.45
N SER A 151 -4.81 12.19 3.26
CA SER A 151 -5.14 11.77 4.62
C SER A 151 -5.33 12.96 5.54
#